data_AF-A0A0K8RG72-F1
#
_entry.id   AF-A0A0K8RG72-F1
#
_cell.length_a   1.000
_cell.length_b   1.000
_cell.length_c   1.000
_cell.angle_alpha   90.00
_cell.angle_beta   90.00
_cell.angle_gamma   90.00
#
_symmetry.space_group_name_H-M   'P 1'
#
loop_
_entity.id
_entity.type
_entity.pdbx_description
1 polymer ?
#
loop_
_entity_poly.entity_id
_entity_poly.type
_entity_poly.pdbx_seq_one_letter_code
_entity_poly.pdbx_strand_id
1 'polypeptide(L)'
;MYSPLENSVDWAAVVLQHPFYSFGLPSSVKMGTLGWILGHELNHALYGPGSYRDEYGNLRGWWSEEAREKFKESENCFRRLYKDQVEEETGLKINEYHTLNENIADIKGLEAAFEAHRRLLEHFPSDPQRLPCLNESNPDKMFFISLAYSFCRNDQQAVLRDIVRLDPHTPSKLRVNRHLGNSKTFLETFQCKEGSRMNIRSKCEE
;
A
#
# COMPACT_ATOMS: atom_id res chain seq x y z
N MET A 1 -3.59 12.07 -4.36
CA MET A 1 -4.87 11.63 -4.94
C MET A 1 -4.77 11.66 -6.45
N TYR A 2 -5.06 10.53 -7.08
CA TYR A 2 -5.09 10.39 -8.52
C TYR A 2 -6.40 10.94 -9.11
N SER A 3 -6.29 11.72 -10.18
CA SER A 3 -7.40 12.21 -10.98
C SER A 3 -7.47 11.44 -12.30
N PRO A 4 -8.43 10.52 -12.48
CA PRO A 4 -8.50 9.71 -13.69
C PRO A 4 -8.82 10.51 -14.96
N LEU A 5 -9.48 11.66 -14.84
CA LEU A 5 -9.85 12.51 -15.99
C LEU A 5 -8.67 13.35 -16.49
N GLU A 6 -7.78 13.72 -15.59
CA GLU A 6 -6.61 14.54 -15.91
C GLU A 6 -5.34 13.70 -16.08
N ASN A 7 -5.42 12.41 -15.74
CA ASN A 7 -4.27 11.51 -15.63
C ASN A 7 -3.14 12.14 -14.80
N SER A 8 -3.52 12.73 -13.66
CA SER A 8 -2.64 13.45 -12.76
C SER A 8 -2.63 12.82 -11.38
N VAL A 9 -1.50 12.98 -10.67
CA VAL A 9 -1.43 12.72 -9.24
C VAL A 9 -1.23 14.05 -8.52
N ASP A 10 -2.23 14.45 -7.75
CA ASP A 10 -2.26 15.72 -7.04
C ASP A 10 -2.01 15.54 -5.54
N TRP A 11 -1.18 16.43 -4.99
CA TRP A 11 -0.81 16.42 -3.58
C TRP A 11 -0.99 17.80 -2.98
N ALA A 12 -1.76 17.86 -1.91
CA ALA A 12 -1.79 19.05 -1.07
C ALA A 12 -0.46 19.15 -0.30
N ALA A 13 0.08 20.37 -0.21
CA ALA A 13 1.31 20.64 0.54
C ALA A 13 1.23 20.17 2.01
N VAL A 14 0.02 20.05 2.57
CA VAL A 14 -0.24 19.51 3.92
C VAL A 14 0.20 18.05 4.10
N VAL A 15 0.42 17.28 3.03
CA VAL A 15 0.97 15.92 3.13
C VAL A 15 2.50 15.95 3.17
N LEU A 16 3.15 17.03 2.75
CA LEU A 16 4.61 17.20 2.75
C LEU A 16 5.14 17.65 4.12
N GLN A 17 4.62 17.07 5.19
CA GLN A 17 5.03 17.31 6.57
C GLN A 17 5.03 16.01 7.37
N HIS A 18 5.47 16.08 8.62
CA HIS A 18 5.48 14.93 9.53
C HIS A 18 4.07 14.33 9.68
N PRO A 19 3.90 12.99 9.67
CA PRO A 19 4.94 11.96 9.65
C PRO A 19 5.41 11.52 8.25
N PHE A 20 4.80 12.02 7.18
CA PHE A 20 5.04 11.53 5.82
C PHE A 20 6.32 12.08 5.19
N TYR A 21 6.69 13.32 5.50
CA TYR A 21 7.90 13.93 4.97
C TYR A 21 8.53 14.94 5.92
N SER A 22 9.85 14.93 5.97
CA SER A 22 10.67 16.02 6.49
C SER A 22 12.07 15.90 5.89
N PHE A 23 12.70 17.03 5.59
CA PHE A 23 13.98 17.09 4.88
C PHE A 23 15.05 16.20 5.52
N GLY A 24 15.17 16.22 6.85
CA GLY A 24 16.17 15.48 7.61
C GLY A 24 15.87 14.00 7.87
N LEU A 25 14.72 13.47 7.41
CA LEU A 25 14.41 12.05 7.59
C LEU A 25 15.26 11.17 6.65
N PRO A 26 15.71 9.99 7.13
CA PRO A 26 16.27 8.94 6.30
C PRO A 26 15.43 8.67 5.05
N SER A 27 16.08 8.30 3.96
CA SER A 27 15.38 7.96 2.73
C SER A 27 14.50 6.72 2.88
N SER A 28 14.92 5.72 3.67
CA SER A 28 14.08 4.59 4.08
C SER A 28 12.73 5.01 4.66
N VAL A 29 12.73 5.98 5.57
CA VAL A 29 11.51 6.50 6.22
C VAL A 29 10.64 7.27 5.23
N LYS A 30 11.23 8.16 4.42
CA LYS A 30 10.50 8.92 3.40
C LYS A 30 9.87 8.00 2.35
N MET A 31 10.58 6.94 1.96
CA MET A 31 10.06 5.97 0.98
C MET A 31 8.98 5.07 1.56
N GLY A 32 9.09 4.65 2.83
CA GLY A 32 8.06 3.85 3.48
C GLY A 32 6.77 4.63 3.76
N THR A 33 6.85 5.96 3.83
CA THR A 33 5.70 6.84 4.04
C THR A 33 5.27 7.52 2.73
N LEU A 34 5.86 8.66 2.37
CA LEU A 34 5.51 9.42 1.17
C LEU A 34 5.71 8.61 -0.11
N GLY A 35 6.81 7.84 -0.21
CA GLY A 35 7.08 7.01 -1.38
C GLY A 35 6.01 5.94 -1.61
N TRP A 36 5.52 5.31 -0.54
CA TRP A 36 4.41 4.36 -0.59
C TRP A 36 3.12 5.03 -1.06
N ILE A 37 2.77 6.21 -0.51
CA ILE A 37 1.59 6.96 -0.97
C ILE A 37 1.72 7.30 -2.46
N LEU A 38 2.90 7.69 -2.95
CA LEU A 38 3.11 7.94 -4.37
C LEU A 38 2.95 6.70 -5.23
N GLY A 39 3.51 5.56 -4.80
CA GLY A 39 3.29 4.29 -5.47
C GLY A 39 1.81 3.92 -5.52
N HIS A 40 1.09 4.13 -4.42
CA HIS A 40 -0.35 3.85 -4.32
C HIS A 40 -1.14 4.69 -5.34
N GLU A 41 -0.91 6.01 -5.37
CA GLU A 41 -1.64 6.91 -6.26
C GLU A 41 -1.31 6.68 -7.74
N LEU A 42 -0.04 6.37 -8.08
CA LEU A 42 0.33 6.01 -9.45
C LEU A 42 -0.39 4.74 -9.92
N ASN A 43 -0.63 3.77 -9.03
CA ASN A 43 -1.30 2.53 -9.38
C ASN A 43 -2.81 2.73 -9.61
N HIS A 44 -3.45 3.77 -9.09
CA HIS A 44 -4.83 4.07 -9.46
C HIS A 44 -5.03 4.34 -10.96
N ALA A 45 -3.97 4.72 -11.69
CA ALA A 45 -4.02 4.87 -13.15
C ALA A 45 -4.18 3.53 -13.89
N LEU A 46 -3.74 2.43 -13.27
CA LEU A 46 -3.64 1.11 -13.93
C LEU A 46 -4.69 0.12 -13.44
N TYR A 47 -5.35 0.40 -12.31
CA TYR A 47 -6.33 -0.49 -11.70
C TYR A 47 -7.73 0.14 -11.63
N GLY A 48 -8.74 -0.72 -11.42
CA GLY A 48 -10.13 -0.29 -11.26
C GLY A 48 -10.59 0.65 -12.40
N PRO A 49 -11.18 1.82 -12.08
CA PRO A 49 -11.60 2.79 -13.10
C PRO A 49 -10.47 3.32 -14.00
N GLY A 50 -9.23 3.38 -13.51
CA GLY A 50 -8.07 3.86 -14.29
C GLY A 50 -7.73 2.93 -15.46
N SER A 51 -7.90 1.62 -15.29
CA SER A 51 -7.65 0.61 -16.35
C SER A 51 -8.55 0.73 -17.60
N TYR A 52 -9.56 1.59 -17.55
CA TYR A 52 -10.45 1.88 -18.67
C TYR A 52 -10.23 3.28 -19.25
N ARG A 53 -9.19 3.99 -18.81
CA ARG A 53 -8.84 5.33 -19.29
C ARG A 53 -7.50 5.33 -19.99
N ASP A 54 -7.43 5.97 -21.14
CA ASP A 54 -6.17 6.16 -21.87
C ASP A 54 -5.33 7.28 -21.25
N GLU A 55 -4.15 7.56 -21.83
CA GLU A 55 -3.19 8.53 -21.34
C GLU A 55 -3.71 9.98 -21.27
N TYR A 56 -4.84 10.26 -21.92
CA TYR A 56 -5.52 11.57 -21.90
C TYR A 56 -6.76 11.57 -21.00
N GLY A 57 -6.99 10.49 -20.25
CA GLY A 57 -8.13 10.35 -19.35
C GLY A 57 -9.44 9.92 -20.05
N ASN A 58 -9.43 9.61 -21.35
CA ASN A 58 -10.64 9.22 -22.08
C ASN A 58 -11.02 7.78 -21.78
N LEU A 59 -12.33 7.50 -21.65
CA LEU A 59 -12.82 6.14 -21.48
C LEU A 59 -12.59 5.32 -22.77
N ARG A 60 -11.62 4.40 -22.74
CA ARG A 60 -11.23 3.58 -23.89
C ARG A 60 -10.70 2.23 -23.42
N GLY A 61 -11.11 1.15 -24.10
CA GLY A 61 -10.47 -0.16 -23.95
C GLY A 61 -9.13 -0.16 -24.70
N TRP A 62 -8.05 0.16 -24.01
CA TRP A 62 -6.70 0.23 -24.60
C TRP A 62 -5.83 -1.01 -24.32
N TRP A 63 -6.32 -1.93 -23.48
CA TRP A 63 -5.67 -3.22 -23.23
C TRP A 63 -6.10 -4.27 -24.25
N SER A 64 -5.19 -5.19 -24.55
CA SER A 64 -5.54 -6.42 -25.25
C SER A 64 -6.49 -7.27 -24.41
N GLU A 65 -7.24 -8.15 -25.07
CA GLU A 65 -8.13 -9.10 -24.40
C GLU A 65 -7.35 -10.00 -23.42
N GLU A 66 -6.19 -10.51 -23.83
CA GLU A 66 -5.30 -11.31 -22.98
C GLU A 66 -4.86 -10.56 -21.72
N ALA A 67 -4.48 -9.28 -21.84
CA ALA A 67 -4.09 -8.47 -20.68
C ALA A 67 -5.27 -8.26 -19.72
N ARG A 68 -6.48 -8.06 -20.26
CA ARG A 68 -7.70 -7.90 -19.45
C ARG A 68 -8.07 -9.20 -18.71
N GLU A 69 -7.90 -10.35 -19.34
CA GLU A 69 -8.14 -11.65 -18.70
C GLU A 69 -7.18 -11.91 -17.55
N LYS A 70 -5.87 -11.76 -17.80
CA LYS A 70 -4.83 -11.90 -16.75
C LYS A 70 -5.07 -10.96 -15.58
N PHE A 71 -5.41 -9.70 -15.88
CA PHE A 71 -5.72 -8.73 -14.84
C PHE A 71 -6.93 -9.13 -13.98
N LYS A 72 -7.98 -9.68 -14.60
CA LYS A 72 -9.16 -10.19 -13.87
C LYS A 72 -8.78 -11.36 -12.94
N GLU A 73 -7.82 -12.19 -13.32
CA GLU A 73 -7.28 -13.25 -12.46
C GLU A 73 -6.57 -12.68 -11.24
N SER A 74 -5.73 -11.65 -11.43
CA SER A 74 -5.06 -10.90 -10.35
C SER A 74 -6.07 -10.24 -9.41
N GLU A 75 -7.08 -9.53 -9.92
CA GLU A 75 -8.17 -8.94 -9.12
C GLU A 75 -8.88 -10.01 -8.28
N ASN A 76 -9.17 -11.16 -8.87
CA ASN A 76 -9.78 -12.27 -8.13
C ASN A 76 -8.86 -12.81 -7.03
N CYS A 77 -7.54 -12.79 -7.23
CA CYS A 77 -6.59 -13.14 -6.18
C CYS A 77 -6.64 -12.14 -5.03
N PHE A 78 -6.49 -10.84 -5.32
CA PHE A 78 -6.53 -9.79 -4.31
C PHE A 78 -7.86 -9.79 -3.56
N ARG A 79 -8.98 -10.01 -4.25
CA ARG A 79 -10.27 -10.17 -3.57
C ARG A 79 -10.26 -11.35 -2.58
N ARG A 80 -9.69 -12.51 -2.95
CA ARG A 80 -9.56 -13.66 -2.04
C ARG A 80 -8.68 -13.35 -0.84
N LEU A 81 -7.65 -12.52 -0.99
CA LEU A 81 -6.76 -12.10 0.09
C LEU A 81 -7.51 -11.36 1.23
N TYR A 82 -8.56 -10.61 0.86
CA TYR A 82 -9.39 -9.83 1.78
C TYR A 82 -10.76 -10.45 2.08
N LYS A 83 -11.08 -11.58 1.45
CA LYS A 83 -12.35 -12.28 1.68
C LYS A 83 -12.47 -12.73 3.13
N ASP A 84 -13.67 -12.58 3.68
CA ASP A 84 -14.05 -13.01 5.03
C ASP A 84 -13.23 -12.37 6.16
N GLN A 85 -12.53 -11.26 5.86
CA GLN A 85 -11.79 -10.52 6.86
C GLN A 85 -12.73 -9.70 7.75
N VAL A 86 -12.44 -9.72 9.05
CA VAL A 86 -13.22 -9.08 10.09
C VAL A 86 -12.36 -8.06 10.80
N GLU A 87 -12.90 -6.86 11.00
CA GLU A 87 -12.28 -5.84 11.84
C GLU A 87 -12.50 -6.25 13.31
N GLU A 88 -11.40 -6.33 14.08
CA GLU A 88 -11.35 -6.98 15.39
C GLU A 88 -12.16 -6.26 16.47
N GLU A 89 -12.25 -4.93 16.44
CA GLU A 89 -12.88 -4.13 17.49
C GLU A 89 -14.40 -4.00 17.31
N THR A 90 -14.86 -3.96 16.06
CA THR A 90 -16.27 -3.83 15.71
C THR A 90 -16.94 -5.18 15.43
N GLY A 91 -16.15 -6.22 15.12
CA GLY A 91 -16.63 -7.54 14.69
C GLY A 91 -17.30 -7.52 13.31
N LEU A 92 -17.16 -6.42 12.57
CA LEU A 92 -17.77 -6.27 11.25
C LEU A 92 -16.87 -6.86 10.16
N LYS A 93 -17.48 -7.58 9.23
CA LYS A 93 -16.79 -8.08 8.03
C LYS A 93 -16.59 -6.93 7.05
N ILE A 94 -15.36 -6.79 6.52
CA ILE A 94 -15.09 -5.85 5.44
C ILE A 94 -15.69 -6.35 4.12
N ASN A 95 -16.03 -5.42 3.23
CA ASN A 95 -16.51 -5.77 1.90
C ASN A 95 -15.33 -5.82 0.91
N GLU A 96 -14.87 -7.02 0.59
CA GLU A 96 -13.71 -7.23 -0.29
C GLU A 96 -13.90 -6.73 -1.73
N TYR A 97 -15.14 -6.52 -2.17
CA TYR A 97 -15.45 -5.91 -3.48
C TYR A 97 -15.37 -4.39 -3.41
N HIS A 98 -15.89 -3.81 -2.33
CA HIS A 98 -15.88 -2.37 -2.11
C HIS A 98 -14.45 -1.83 -1.99
N THR A 99 -13.59 -2.57 -1.29
CA THR A 99 -12.22 -2.12 -1.00
C THR A 99 -11.18 -2.58 -2.01
N LEU A 100 -11.59 -3.26 -3.09
CA LEU A 100 -10.67 -3.94 -4.00
C LEU A 100 -9.67 -2.98 -4.65
N ASN A 101 -10.15 -1.84 -5.16
CA ASN A 101 -9.32 -0.86 -5.85
C ASN A 101 -8.17 -0.35 -4.95
N GLU A 102 -8.52 0.06 -3.74
CA GLU A 102 -7.57 0.57 -2.74
C GLU A 102 -6.60 -0.51 -2.28
N ASN A 103 -7.09 -1.71 -2.05
CA ASN A 103 -6.26 -2.84 -1.63
C ASN A 103 -5.21 -3.22 -2.68
N ILE A 104 -5.53 -3.10 -3.97
CA ILE A 104 -4.57 -3.36 -5.05
C ILE A 104 -3.54 -2.21 -5.12
N ALA A 105 -4.00 -0.97 -5.05
CA ALA A 105 -3.14 0.21 -5.03
C ALA A 105 -2.14 0.16 -3.85
N ASP A 106 -2.54 -0.33 -2.68
CA ASP A 106 -1.66 -0.53 -1.54
C ASP A 106 -0.54 -1.53 -1.81
N ILE A 107 -0.89 -2.69 -2.38
CA ILE A 107 0.04 -3.79 -2.62
C ILE A 107 1.03 -3.40 -3.72
N LYS A 108 0.53 -2.87 -4.84
CA LYS A 108 1.39 -2.44 -5.94
C LYS A 108 2.16 -1.15 -5.63
N GLY A 109 1.60 -0.28 -4.82
CA GLY A 109 2.30 0.88 -4.27
C GLY A 109 3.46 0.49 -3.36
N LEU A 110 3.27 -0.55 -2.53
CA LEU A 110 4.36 -1.13 -1.74
C LEU A 110 5.49 -1.68 -2.62
N GLU A 111 5.17 -2.48 -3.62
CA GLU A 111 6.16 -3.06 -4.54
C GLU A 111 6.99 -1.96 -5.22
N ALA A 112 6.32 -0.94 -5.78
CA ALA A 112 6.97 0.17 -6.45
C ALA A 112 7.84 1.02 -5.51
N ALA A 113 7.32 1.36 -4.33
CA ALA A 113 8.03 2.17 -3.36
C ALA A 113 9.24 1.45 -2.75
N PHE A 114 9.14 0.14 -2.52
CA PHE A 114 10.24 -0.66 -2.00
C PHE A 114 11.36 -0.82 -3.03
N GLU A 115 11.02 -1.07 -4.30
CA GLU A 115 12.01 -1.12 -5.38
C GLU A 115 12.75 0.23 -5.53
N ALA A 116 12.00 1.34 -5.53
CA ALA A 116 12.59 2.68 -5.57
C ALA A 116 13.47 2.97 -4.34
N HIS A 117 13.06 2.50 -3.15
CA HIS A 117 13.85 2.59 -1.93
C HIS A 117 15.22 1.90 -2.08
N ARG A 118 15.23 0.65 -2.56
CA ARG A 118 16.46 -0.12 -2.76
C ARG A 118 17.42 0.55 -3.74
N ARG A 119 16.89 1.02 -4.88
CA ARG A 119 17.68 1.78 -5.88
C ARG A 119 18.28 3.05 -5.30
N LEU A 120 17.54 3.74 -4.44
CA LEU A 120 18.01 4.97 -3.80
C LEU A 120 19.17 4.70 -2.82
N LEU A 121 19.13 3.58 -2.10
CA LEU A 121 20.25 3.15 -1.25
C LEU A 121 21.49 2.78 -2.06
N GLU A 122 21.31 2.16 -3.22
CA GLU A 122 22.42 1.84 -4.13
C GLU A 122 23.06 3.10 -4.71
N HIS A 123 22.26 4.12 -5.02
CA HIS A 123 22.74 5.37 -5.57
C HIS A 123 23.38 6.27 -4.50
N PHE A 124 22.90 6.23 -3.25
CA PHE A 124 23.41 7.02 -2.13
C PHE A 124 23.79 6.13 -0.93
N PRO A 125 24.81 5.27 -1.05
CA PRO A 125 25.13 4.25 -0.04
C PRO A 125 25.68 4.83 1.27
N SER A 126 26.12 6.08 1.27
CA SER A 126 26.66 6.77 2.46
C SER A 126 25.62 7.57 3.24
N ASP A 127 24.38 7.68 2.74
CA ASP A 127 23.33 8.44 3.40
C ASP A 127 22.88 7.75 4.71
N PRO A 128 22.86 8.45 5.85
CA PRO A 128 22.45 7.87 7.12
C PRO A 128 21.00 7.37 7.09
N GLN A 129 20.81 6.09 7.40
CA GLN A 129 19.47 5.46 7.41
C GLN A 129 18.87 5.29 8.82
N ARG A 130 19.46 5.92 9.83
CA ARG A 130 19.10 5.73 11.23
C ARG A 130 18.32 6.93 11.77
N LEU A 131 17.34 6.66 12.61
CA LEU A 131 16.67 7.68 13.41
C LEU A 131 17.33 7.79 14.80
N PRO A 132 17.41 9.00 15.39
CA PRO A 132 17.76 9.14 16.80
C PRO A 132 16.83 8.29 17.68
N CYS A 133 17.39 7.69 18.72
CA CYS A 133 16.64 6.92 19.73
C CYS A 133 15.95 5.63 19.23
N LEU A 134 16.14 5.23 17.97
CA LEU A 134 15.69 3.93 17.46
C LEU A 134 16.90 3.05 17.13
N ASN A 135 16.97 1.87 17.74
CA ASN A 135 18.13 0.97 17.61
C ASN A 135 18.08 0.10 16.34
N GLU A 136 17.17 0.37 15.41
CA GLU A 136 17.11 -0.30 14.11
C GLU A 136 18.03 0.40 13.12
N SER A 137 18.87 -0.37 12.46
CA SER A 137 19.86 0.13 11.50
C SER A 137 19.73 -0.47 10.11
N ASN A 138 18.86 -1.46 9.93
CA ASN A 138 18.51 -2.01 8.64
C ASN A 138 17.52 -1.06 7.92
N PRO A 139 17.90 -0.47 6.78
CA PRO A 139 17.05 0.45 6.04
C PRO A 139 15.73 -0.16 5.56
N ASP A 140 15.73 -1.43 5.16
CA ASP A 140 14.53 -2.13 4.70
C ASP A 140 13.53 -2.31 5.86
N LYS A 141 14.03 -2.66 7.06
CA LYS A 141 13.17 -2.70 8.27
C LYS A 141 12.62 -1.32 8.60
N MET A 142 13.45 -0.28 8.49
CA MET A 142 13.03 1.11 8.70
C MET A 142 11.93 1.53 7.74
N PHE A 143 12.02 1.14 6.47
CA PHE A 143 10.97 1.36 5.47
C PHE A 143 9.64 0.78 5.95
N PHE A 144 9.59 -0.51 6.29
CA PHE A 144 8.33 -1.17 6.70
C PHE A 144 7.79 -0.66 8.04
N ILE A 145 8.66 -0.35 9.00
CA ILE A 145 8.26 0.26 10.28
C ILE A 145 7.62 1.62 10.04
N SER A 146 8.24 2.46 9.20
CA SER A 146 7.72 3.80 8.89
C SER A 146 6.40 3.75 8.14
N LEU A 147 6.25 2.80 7.21
CA LEU A 147 4.99 2.52 6.53
C LEU A 147 3.92 2.19 7.58
N ALA A 148 4.12 1.15 8.40
CA ALA A 148 3.15 0.75 9.41
C ALA A 148 2.82 1.88 10.39
N TYR A 149 3.81 2.69 10.77
CA TYR A 149 3.63 3.86 11.63
C TYR A 149 2.70 4.91 11.01
N SER A 150 2.79 5.15 9.69
CA SER A 150 1.93 6.14 9.02
C SER A 150 0.44 5.78 9.04
N PHE A 151 0.10 4.51 9.32
CA PHE A 151 -1.26 4.01 9.45
C PHE A 151 -1.77 3.93 10.90
N CYS A 152 -0.91 4.21 11.89
CA CYS A 152 -1.30 4.16 13.29
C CYS A 152 -2.43 5.16 13.56
N ARG A 153 -3.57 4.64 13.97
CA ARG A 153 -4.75 5.41 14.37
C ARG A 153 -5.48 4.71 15.50
N ASN A 154 -6.20 5.48 16.28
CA ASN A 154 -7.07 4.99 17.34
C ASN A 154 -8.44 5.67 17.16
N ASP A 155 -9.35 4.96 16.51
CA ASP A 155 -10.67 5.48 16.14
C ASP A 155 -11.68 5.22 17.25
N GLN A 156 -12.63 6.15 17.41
CA GLN A 156 -13.82 5.85 18.21
C GLN A 156 -14.62 4.74 17.55
N GLN A 157 -15.23 3.86 18.34
CA GLN A 157 -15.94 2.69 17.83
C GLN A 157 -17.03 3.03 16.79
N ALA A 158 -17.74 4.15 16.97
CA ALA A 158 -18.73 4.62 16.00
C ALA A 158 -18.09 4.97 14.65
N VAL A 159 -16.97 5.71 14.67
CA VAL A 159 -16.20 6.08 13.47
C VAL A 159 -15.64 4.84 12.78
N LEU A 160 -15.09 3.89 13.54
CA LEU A 160 -14.55 2.65 12.98
C LEU A 160 -15.63 1.82 12.28
N ARG A 161 -16.86 1.79 12.83
CA ARG A 161 -18.00 1.13 12.17
C ARG A 161 -18.37 1.80 10.85
N ASP A 162 -18.33 3.13 10.80
CA ASP A 162 -18.60 3.87 9.57
C ASP A 162 -17.50 3.63 8.54
N ILE A 163 -16.23 3.61 8.95
CA ILE A 163 -15.10 3.26 8.08
C ILE A 163 -15.32 1.88 7.46
N VAL A 164 -15.59 0.86 8.26
CA VAL A 164 -15.79 -0.52 7.76
C VAL A 164 -16.94 -0.61 6.75
N ARG A 165 -17.97 0.25 6.87
CA ARG A 165 -19.19 0.18 6.05
C ARG A 165 -19.15 1.07 4.81
N LEU A 166 -18.52 2.24 4.90
CA LEU A 166 -18.68 3.33 3.93
C LEU A 166 -17.36 3.73 3.25
N ASP A 167 -16.22 3.51 3.90
CA ASP A 167 -14.93 3.91 3.35
C ASP A 167 -14.50 2.90 2.27
N PRO A 168 -14.03 3.35 1.09
CA PRO A 168 -13.46 2.45 0.08
C PRO A 168 -12.15 1.80 0.53
N HIS A 169 -11.52 2.27 1.62
CA HIS A 169 -10.32 1.65 2.15
C HIS A 169 -10.63 0.60 3.21
N THR A 170 -9.85 -0.48 3.21
CA THR A 170 -9.79 -1.39 4.36
C THR A 170 -9.33 -0.62 5.61
N PRO A 171 -9.91 -0.88 6.81
CA PRO A 171 -9.47 -0.26 8.06
C PRO A 171 -7.96 -0.46 8.31
N SER A 172 -7.28 0.59 8.81
CA SER A 172 -5.82 0.71 8.78
C SER A 172 -5.05 -0.51 9.29
N LYS A 173 -5.45 -1.10 10.44
CA LYS A 173 -4.75 -2.27 11.00
C LYS A 173 -4.81 -3.48 10.07
N LEU A 174 -5.99 -3.75 9.51
CA LEU A 174 -6.19 -4.86 8.59
C LEU A 174 -5.52 -4.57 7.25
N ARG A 175 -5.60 -3.33 6.77
CA ARG A 175 -4.91 -2.82 5.57
C ARG A 175 -3.42 -3.12 5.65
N VAL A 176 -2.75 -2.65 6.72
CA VAL A 176 -1.31 -2.91 6.97
C VAL A 176 -0.98 -4.38 7.02
N ASN A 177 -1.68 -5.14 7.85
CA ASN A 177 -1.34 -6.54 8.07
C ASN A 177 -1.53 -7.41 6.83
N ARG A 178 -2.53 -7.11 6.00
CA ARG A 178 -2.83 -7.89 4.80
C ARG A 178 -1.85 -7.60 3.68
N HIS A 179 -1.55 -6.34 3.38
CA HIS A 179 -0.62 -6.03 2.30
C HIS A 179 0.83 -6.40 2.68
N LEU A 180 1.28 -6.14 3.92
CA LEU A 180 2.61 -6.58 4.38
C LEU A 180 2.71 -8.10 4.46
N GLY A 181 1.66 -8.78 4.92
CA GLY A 181 1.67 -10.24 5.01
C GLY A 181 1.63 -10.98 3.67
N ASN A 182 1.20 -10.28 2.62
CA ASN A 182 1.30 -10.73 1.23
C ASN A 182 2.73 -10.58 0.68
N SER A 183 3.46 -9.54 1.10
CA SER A 183 4.79 -9.21 0.57
C SER A 183 5.86 -10.22 1.00
N LYS A 184 6.39 -10.97 0.03
CA LYS A 184 7.55 -11.86 0.25
C LYS A 184 8.74 -11.10 0.83
N THR A 185 9.02 -9.92 0.29
CA THR A 185 10.10 -9.04 0.73
C THR A 185 9.97 -8.68 2.21
N PHE A 186 8.79 -8.26 2.67
CA PHE A 186 8.54 -7.99 4.09
C PHE A 186 8.85 -9.23 4.95
N LEU A 187 8.36 -10.40 4.54
CA LEU A 187 8.54 -11.63 5.29
C LEU A 187 10.00 -12.04 5.40
N GLU A 188 10.79 -11.82 4.35
CA GLU A 188 12.24 -12.06 4.35
C GLU A 188 12.97 -11.05 5.25
N THR A 189 12.64 -9.76 5.12
CA THR A 189 13.24 -8.67 5.93
C THR A 189 13.03 -8.88 7.44
N PHE A 190 11.86 -9.39 7.83
CA PHE A 190 11.53 -9.68 9.24
C PHE A 190 11.69 -11.15 9.63
N GLN A 191 12.19 -12.01 8.73
CA GLN A 191 12.37 -13.45 8.96
C GLN A 191 11.11 -14.13 9.53
N CYS A 192 9.95 -13.79 8.96
CA CYS A 192 8.66 -14.29 9.39
C CYS A 192 8.53 -15.79 9.10
N LYS A 193 8.39 -16.59 10.16
CA LYS A 193 8.22 -18.05 10.06
C LYS A 193 6.94 -18.41 9.32
N GLU A 194 6.95 -19.55 8.65
CA GLU A 194 5.74 -20.15 8.08
C GLU A 194 4.68 -20.37 9.17
N GLY A 195 3.42 -20.07 8.85
CA GLY A 195 2.30 -20.17 9.79
C GLY A 195 2.24 -19.04 10.84
N SER A 196 3.19 -18.10 10.85
CA SER A 196 3.04 -16.88 11.65
C SER A 196 1.87 -16.03 11.15
N ARG A 197 1.31 -15.19 12.03
CA ARG A 197 0.16 -14.33 11.73
C ARG A 197 0.36 -13.46 10.48
N MET A 198 1.58 -12.97 10.27
CA MET A 198 1.91 -12.12 9.12
C MET A 198 2.25 -12.94 7.87
N ASN A 199 2.61 -14.22 7.97
CA ASN A 199 2.92 -15.01 6.78
C ASN A 199 1.64 -15.64 6.19
N ILE A 200 0.94 -14.88 5.34
CA ILE A 200 -0.27 -15.33 4.66
C ILE A 200 0.09 -16.42 3.65
N ARG A 201 -0.58 -17.58 3.75
CA ARG A 201 -0.33 -18.76 2.91
C ARG A 201 -0.71 -18.53 1.44
N SER A 202 -1.91 -18.01 1.20
CA SER A 202 -2.41 -17.73 -0.15
C SER A 202 -1.97 -16.33 -0.57
N LYS A 203 -0.76 -16.22 -1.12
CA LYS A 203 -0.21 -14.97 -1.65
C LYS A 203 -0.78 -14.65 -3.03
N CYS A 204 -0.75 -13.37 -3.35
CA CYS A 204 -1.03 -12.83 -4.68
C CYS A 204 0.23 -12.09 -5.13
N GLU A 205 1.01 -12.71 -6.01
CA GLU A 205 2.31 -12.22 -6.48
C GLU A 205 2.24 -11.68 -7.93
N GLU A 206 1.17 -12.02 -8.67
CA GLU A 206 0.94 -11.63 -10.07
C GLU A 206 -0.34 -10.80 -10.20
#